data_AF-A0AAV8V5Z1-F1
#
_entry.id   AF-A0AAV8V5Z1-F1
#
_cell.length_a   1.000
_cell.length_b   1.000
_cell.length_c   1.000
_cell.angle_alpha   90.00
_cell.angle_beta   90.00
_cell.angle_gamma   90.00
#
_symmetry.space_group_name_H-M   'P 1'
#
loop_
_entity.id
_entity.type
_entity.pdbx_description
1 polymer ?
#
loop_
_entity_poly.entity_id
_entity_poly.type
_entity_poly.pdbx_seq_one_letter_code
_entity_poly.pdbx_strand_id
1 'polypeptide(L)'
;MSSSSSKHATEKIQLVNELHKPARKNYPRRRTIIKGLDDLWQSDLAEMAYNWLDILPEITDNYNESRHSTTGYKPIDVTKSKAKLILKTVYNHIKIGGVRKFKVGDIVRISKNKHVFAKGYTPNWTTELFKITAVKITNPITCLLEDMRGQPIQGAFYAEEL
;
A
#
# COMPACT_ATOMS: atom_id res chain seq x y z
N MET A 1 40.28 4.39 -7.93
CA MET A 1 39.10 4.40 -8.83
C MET A 1 37.97 3.44 -8.38
N SER A 2 38.20 2.55 -7.40
CA SER A 2 37.21 1.56 -6.93
C SER A 2 36.13 2.10 -5.97
N SER A 3 36.33 3.27 -5.35
CA SER A 3 35.45 3.81 -4.30
C SER A 3 34.16 4.47 -4.82
N SER A 4 34.12 4.93 -6.07
CA SER A 4 32.92 5.57 -6.63
C SER A 4 31.87 4.56 -7.08
N SER A 5 32.29 3.37 -7.52
CA SER A 5 31.37 2.33 -7.99
C SER A 5 30.57 1.67 -6.86
N SER A 6 31.13 1.59 -5.65
CA SER A 6 30.41 1.00 -4.50
C SER A 6 29.34 1.94 -3.95
N LYS A 7 29.60 3.25 -3.91
CA LYS A 7 28.64 4.26 -3.44
C LYS A 7 27.34 4.27 -4.24
N HIS A 8 27.44 4.23 -5.58
CA HIS A 8 26.27 4.17 -6.46
C HIS A 8 25.44 2.89 -6.25
N ALA A 9 26.08 1.75 -5.97
CA ALA A 9 25.35 0.53 -5.66
C ALA A 9 24.59 0.65 -4.33
N THR A 10 25.19 1.27 -3.30
CA THR A 10 24.54 1.51 -2.01
C THR A 10 23.36 2.48 -2.12
N GLU A 11 23.48 3.55 -2.90
CA GLU A 11 22.41 4.53 -3.14
C GLU A 11 21.18 3.88 -3.80
N LYS A 12 21.39 2.97 -4.76
CA LYS A 12 20.31 2.22 -5.42
C LYS A 12 19.60 1.28 -4.48
N ILE A 13 20.36 0.54 -3.66
CA ILE A 13 19.80 -0.32 -2.62
C ILE A 13 18.98 0.51 -1.63
N GLN A 14 19.48 1.68 -1.24
CA GLN A 14 18.76 2.59 -0.35
C GLN A 14 17.46 3.10 -0.99
N LEU A 15 17.46 3.47 -2.26
CA LEU A 15 16.27 3.89 -3.01
C LEU A 15 15.20 2.79 -3.04
N VAL A 16 15.59 1.56 -3.39
CA VAL A 16 14.67 0.40 -3.41
C VAL A 16 14.09 0.15 -2.02
N ASN A 17 14.96 0.18 -1.00
CA ASN A 17 14.55 -0.01 0.38
C ASN A 17 13.64 1.11 0.86
N GLU A 18 13.79 2.33 0.35
CA GLU A 18 12.92 3.48 0.63
C GLU A 18 11.55 3.34 -0.01
N LEU A 19 11.48 2.87 -1.26
CA LEU A 19 10.22 2.70 -1.99
C LEU A 19 9.33 1.63 -1.35
N HIS A 20 9.93 0.47 -1.04
CA HIS A 20 9.21 -0.68 -0.51
C HIS A 20 9.10 -0.72 1.03
N LYS A 21 9.26 0.41 1.73
CA LYS A 21 9.08 0.45 3.19
C LYS A 21 7.61 0.16 3.54
N PRO A 22 7.34 -0.66 4.58
CA PRO A 22 5.98 -0.80 5.07
C PRO A 22 5.45 0.54 5.58
N ALA A 23 4.15 0.79 5.38
CA ALA A 23 3.50 2.02 5.84
C ALA A 23 3.74 2.23 7.35
N ARG A 24 4.20 3.44 7.72
CA ARG A 24 4.45 3.81 9.11
C ARG A 24 3.12 3.91 9.86
N LYS A 25 2.90 3.03 10.85
CA LYS A 25 1.68 3.03 11.67
C LYS A 25 1.70 4.07 12.79
N ASN A 26 2.88 4.38 13.34
CA ASN A 26 3.02 5.27 14.51
C ASN A 26 3.85 6.51 14.16
N TYR A 27 3.21 7.68 14.20
CA TYR A 27 3.86 8.98 14.03
C TYR A 27 4.13 9.63 15.40
N PRO A 28 5.30 10.27 15.62
CA PRO A 28 5.53 11.08 16.80
C PRO A 28 4.55 12.26 16.77
N ARG A 29 3.61 12.29 17.71
CA ARG A 29 2.63 13.36 17.83
C ARG A 29 3.14 14.41 18.81
N ARG A 30 2.82 15.68 18.55
CA ARG A 30 3.06 16.76 19.51
C ARG A 30 2.23 16.50 20.76
N ARG A 31 2.83 16.60 21.94
CA ARG A 31 2.12 16.46 23.22
C ARG A 31 1.17 17.66 23.39
N THR A 32 -0.13 17.41 23.48
CA THR A 32 -1.10 18.39 23.96
C THR A 32 -0.95 18.52 25.48
N ILE A 33 -0.86 19.76 25.97
CA ILE A 33 -0.81 20.05 27.40
C ILE A 33 -2.26 20.25 27.85
N ILE A 34 -2.82 19.24 28.51
CA ILE A 34 -4.20 19.24 29.03
C ILE A 34 -4.11 19.52 30.54
N LYS A 35 -4.96 20.42 31.06
CA LYS A 35 -4.91 20.87 32.47
C LYS A 35 -5.59 19.90 33.45
N GLY A 36 -6.54 19.08 32.97
CA GLY A 36 -7.19 18.00 33.71
C GLY A 36 -7.61 16.86 32.78
N LEU A 37 -7.83 15.66 33.32
CA LEU A 37 -8.12 14.44 32.52
C LEU A 37 -9.43 14.57 31.70
N ASP A 38 -10.34 15.44 32.14
CA ASP A 38 -11.74 15.49 31.70
C ASP A 38 -12.07 16.66 30.75
N ASP A 39 -11.19 17.66 30.63
CA ASP A 39 -11.48 18.94 29.95
C ASP A 39 -11.79 18.82 28.44
N LEU A 40 -11.21 17.82 27.77
CA LEU A 40 -11.39 17.61 26.32
C LEU A 40 -12.28 16.41 26.01
N TRP A 41 -12.41 15.48 26.96
CA TRP A 41 -13.07 14.20 26.79
C TRP A 41 -14.55 14.26 27.16
N GLN A 42 -14.95 15.11 28.12
CA GLN A 42 -16.35 15.20 28.52
C GLN A 42 -17.26 15.75 27.40
N SER A 43 -16.79 16.67 26.56
CA SER A 43 -17.60 17.24 25.47
C SER A 43 -17.80 16.25 24.30
N ASP A 44 -16.74 15.57 23.86
CA ASP A 44 -16.80 14.63 22.72
C ASP A 44 -17.39 13.26 23.13
N LEU A 45 -17.13 12.78 24.35
CA LEU A 45 -17.72 11.53 24.84
C LEU A 45 -19.19 11.70 25.22
N ALA A 46 -19.65 12.86 25.71
CA ALA A 46 -21.07 13.03 26.03
C ALA A 46 -21.96 12.98 24.78
N GLU A 47 -21.49 13.49 23.64
CA GLU A 47 -22.21 13.40 22.36
C GLU A 47 -22.08 12.01 21.68
N MET A 48 -20.95 11.31 21.84
CA MET A 48 -20.72 10.01 21.18
C MET A 48 -21.09 8.77 22.03
N ALA A 49 -21.04 8.85 23.37
CA ALA A 49 -21.17 7.68 24.25
C ALA A 49 -22.62 7.30 24.57
N TYR A 50 -23.58 8.23 24.51
CA TYR A 50 -24.96 7.94 24.95
C TYR A 50 -25.82 7.19 23.92
N ASN A 51 -25.38 7.05 22.67
CA ASN A 51 -26.17 6.40 21.61
C ASN A 51 -25.50 5.18 20.96
N TRP A 52 -24.17 5.08 20.97
CA TRP A 52 -23.49 4.02 20.21
C TRP A 52 -23.62 2.63 20.85
N LEU A 53 -23.57 2.56 22.19
CA LEU A 53 -23.69 1.29 22.90
C LEU A 53 -25.09 0.67 22.71
N ASP A 54 -26.11 1.49 22.57
CA ASP A 54 -27.49 1.05 22.37
C ASP A 54 -27.78 0.62 20.92
N ILE A 55 -27.11 1.25 19.95
CA ILE A 55 -27.31 0.98 18.51
C ILE A 55 -26.34 -0.11 17.99
N LEU A 56 -25.24 -0.36 18.68
CA LEU A 56 -24.23 -1.35 18.26
C LEU A 56 -24.82 -2.77 18.08
N PRO A 57 -25.68 -3.29 18.97
CA PRO A 57 -26.32 -4.60 18.76
C PRO A 57 -27.13 -4.63 17.47
N GLU A 58 -27.95 -3.60 17.23
CA GLU A 58 -28.79 -3.50 16.03
C GLU A 58 -27.96 -3.50 14.73
N ILE A 59 -26.88 -2.73 14.67
CA ILE A 59 -25.96 -2.71 13.51
C ILE A 59 -25.29 -4.07 13.32
N THR A 60 -24.88 -4.71 14.41
CA THR A 60 -24.20 -6.01 14.36
C THR A 60 -25.12 -7.09 13.82
N ASP A 61 -26.37 -7.12 14.30
CA ASP A 61 -27.39 -8.07 13.86
C ASP A 61 -27.75 -7.84 12.39
N ASN A 62 -27.99 -6.59 12.01
CA ASN A 62 -28.25 -6.21 10.62
C ASN A 62 -27.12 -6.63 9.67
N TYR A 63 -25.86 -6.45 10.07
CA TYR A 63 -24.72 -6.88 9.26
C TYR A 63 -24.63 -8.40 9.16
N ASN A 64 -24.77 -9.10 10.29
CA ASN A 64 -24.69 -10.56 10.35
C ASN A 64 -25.81 -11.26 9.59
N GLU A 65 -26.98 -10.64 9.50
CA GLU A 65 -28.14 -11.15 8.77
C GLU A 65 -28.19 -10.71 7.31
N SER A 66 -27.45 -9.68 6.92
CA SER A 66 -27.41 -9.19 5.54
C SER A 66 -26.62 -10.15 4.64
N ARG A 67 -27.20 -10.52 3.50
CA ARG A 67 -26.45 -11.27 2.47
C ARG A 67 -25.48 -10.33 1.77
N HIS A 68 -24.20 -10.68 1.76
CA HIS A 68 -23.18 -9.91 1.05
C HIS A 68 -23.15 -10.30 -0.43
N SER A 69 -23.08 -9.33 -1.34
CA SER A 69 -23.10 -9.55 -2.80
C SER A 69 -21.93 -10.38 -3.31
N THR A 70 -20.72 -10.16 -2.77
CA THR A 70 -19.50 -10.85 -3.20
C THR A 70 -19.48 -12.32 -2.80
N THR A 71 -19.94 -12.64 -1.59
CA THR A 71 -19.91 -14.01 -1.08
C THR A 71 -21.21 -14.75 -1.34
N GLY A 72 -22.32 -14.04 -1.48
CA GLY A 72 -23.68 -14.59 -1.59
C GLY A 72 -24.24 -15.12 -0.26
N TYR A 73 -23.49 -15.04 0.84
CA TYR A 73 -23.87 -15.58 2.15
C TYR A 73 -24.05 -14.47 3.18
N LYS A 74 -24.90 -14.76 4.17
CA LYS A 74 -24.93 -13.99 5.42
C LYS A 74 -23.71 -14.34 6.26
N PRO A 75 -23.04 -13.39 6.92
CA PRO A 75 -21.91 -13.70 7.80
C PRO A 75 -22.22 -14.78 8.85
N ILE A 76 -23.43 -14.76 9.43
CA ILE A 76 -23.85 -15.75 10.45
C ILE A 76 -23.91 -17.20 9.93
N ASP A 77 -24.14 -17.38 8.62
CA ASP A 77 -24.28 -18.70 8.01
C ASP A 77 -22.94 -19.35 7.60
N VAL A 78 -21.81 -18.65 7.81
CA VAL A 78 -20.48 -19.05 7.33
C VAL A 78 -19.78 -19.99 8.31
N THR A 79 -19.80 -21.29 8.02
CA THR A 79 -18.99 -22.32 8.69
C THR A 79 -17.59 -22.43 8.06
N LYS A 80 -16.60 -23.00 8.77
CA LYS A 80 -15.22 -23.21 8.24
C LYS A 80 -15.18 -23.94 6.88
N SER A 81 -16.05 -24.91 6.65
CA SER A 81 -16.17 -25.64 5.37
C SER A 81 -16.68 -24.74 4.24
N LYS A 82 -17.72 -23.94 4.51
CA LYS A 82 -18.26 -22.94 3.57
C LYS A 82 -17.25 -21.83 3.30
N ALA A 83 -16.53 -21.36 4.31
CA ALA A 83 -15.51 -20.31 4.16
C ALA A 83 -14.45 -20.71 3.11
N LYS A 84 -14.00 -21.97 3.11
CA LYS A 84 -13.05 -22.48 2.11
C LYS A 84 -13.63 -22.49 0.70
N LEU A 85 -14.90 -22.87 0.57
CA LEU A 85 -15.62 -22.84 -0.70
C LEU A 85 -15.77 -21.40 -1.22
N ILE A 86 -16.23 -20.49 -0.36
CA ILE A 86 -16.42 -19.05 -0.64
C ILE A 86 -15.10 -18.44 -1.09
N LEU A 87 -14.00 -18.69 -0.37
CA LEU A 87 -12.68 -18.17 -0.75
C LEU A 87 -12.29 -18.64 -2.16
N LYS A 88 -12.47 -19.93 -2.46
CA LYS A 88 -12.19 -20.49 -3.78
C LYS A 88 -13.08 -19.88 -4.87
N THR A 89 -14.32 -19.52 -4.55
CA THR A 89 -15.25 -18.91 -5.51
C THR A 89 -14.95 -17.43 -5.74
N VAL A 90 -14.74 -16.66 -4.67
CA VAL A 90 -14.49 -15.21 -4.73
C VAL A 90 -13.20 -14.90 -5.48
N TYR A 91 -12.16 -15.70 -5.25
CA TYR A 91 -10.84 -15.51 -5.87
C TYR A 91 -10.59 -16.45 -7.07
N ASN A 92 -11.64 -17.00 -7.70
CA ASN A 92 -11.51 -17.92 -8.84
C ASN A 92 -10.97 -17.25 -10.12
N HIS A 93 -11.22 -15.96 -10.30
CA HIS A 93 -10.80 -15.19 -11.45
C HIS A 93 -9.60 -14.34 -11.05
N ILE A 94 -8.44 -14.66 -11.62
CA ILE A 94 -7.31 -13.75 -11.56
C ILE A 94 -7.73 -12.53 -12.38
N LYS A 95 -7.91 -11.37 -11.74
CA LYS A 95 -8.11 -10.10 -12.42
C LYS A 95 -6.79 -9.75 -13.13
N ILE A 96 -6.50 -10.37 -14.26
CA ILE A 96 -5.38 -10.00 -15.14
C ILE A 96 -5.84 -8.72 -15.87
N GLY A 97 -5.92 -7.63 -15.10
CA GLY A 97 -6.76 -6.47 -15.41
C GLY A 97 -5.95 -5.19 -15.49
N GLY A 98 -4.72 -5.24 -16.01
CA GLY A 98 -3.93 -4.06 -16.29
C GLY A 98 -3.63 -3.97 -17.78
N VAL A 99 -3.85 -2.80 -18.38
CA VAL A 99 -3.26 -2.50 -19.69
C VAL A 99 -1.74 -2.48 -19.51
N ARG A 100 -1.01 -3.22 -20.34
CA ARG A 100 0.45 -3.17 -20.36
C ARG A 100 0.89 -1.80 -20.88
N LYS A 101 1.27 -0.91 -19.95
CA LYS A 101 1.75 0.45 -20.27
C LYS A 101 3.14 0.43 -20.92
N PHE A 102 4.01 -0.49 -20.51
CA PHE A 102 5.43 -0.50 -20.88
C PHE A 102 5.86 -1.75 -21.66
N LYS A 103 6.89 -1.60 -22.48
CA LYS A 103 7.53 -2.66 -23.27
C LYS A 103 8.95 -2.93 -22.76
N VAL A 104 9.46 -4.11 -23.10
CA VAL A 104 10.86 -4.45 -22.77
C VAL A 104 11.77 -3.55 -23.61
N GLY A 105 12.75 -2.93 -22.95
CA GLY A 105 13.68 -1.99 -23.57
C GLY A 105 13.33 -0.51 -23.38
N ASP A 106 12.13 -0.18 -22.87
CA ASP A 106 11.77 1.21 -22.56
C ASP A 106 12.69 1.78 -21.47
N ILE A 107 13.02 3.07 -21.59
CA ILE A 107 13.83 3.81 -20.63
C ILE A 107 12.89 4.59 -19.70
N VAL A 108 13.01 4.35 -18.40
CA VAL A 108 12.13 4.88 -17.35
C VAL A 108 12.92 5.49 -16.20
N ARG A 109 12.23 6.24 -15.33
CA ARG A 109 12.77 6.77 -14.07
C ARG A 109 11.99 6.19 -12.91
N ILE A 110 12.60 6.06 -11.74
CA ILE A 110 11.89 5.55 -10.57
C ILE A 110 11.33 6.74 -9.78
N SER A 111 10.10 6.61 -9.30
CA SER A 111 9.48 7.60 -8.41
C SER A 111 10.21 7.65 -7.06
N LYS A 112 10.33 8.84 -6.48
CA LYS A 112 10.94 9.06 -5.16
C LYS A 112 9.86 9.07 -4.09
N ASN A 113 10.09 8.35 -3.00
CA ASN A 113 9.27 8.49 -1.80
C ASN A 113 9.49 9.86 -1.15
N LYS A 114 8.44 10.68 -1.13
CA LYS A 114 8.48 12.01 -0.49
C LYS A 114 8.41 11.87 1.02
N HIS A 115 9.25 12.63 1.71
CA HIS A 115 9.08 12.83 3.15
C HIS A 115 7.86 13.73 3.44
N VAL A 116 7.28 13.64 4.64
CA VAL A 116 6.10 14.41 5.08
C VAL A 116 6.31 15.93 4.93
N PHE A 117 7.55 16.40 5.03
CA PHE A 117 7.93 17.81 4.91
C PHE A 117 8.64 18.14 3.58
N ALA A 118 8.46 17.31 2.55
CA ALA A 118 9.03 17.57 1.22
C ALA A 118 8.38 18.82 0.61
N LYS A 119 9.22 19.75 0.16
CA LYS A 119 8.76 20.99 -0.45
C LYS A 119 8.23 20.72 -1.86
N GLY A 120 7.24 21.49 -2.31
CA GLY A 120 6.59 21.28 -3.61
C GLY A 120 7.55 21.32 -4.82
N TYR A 121 8.67 22.04 -4.71
CA TYR A 121 9.67 22.17 -5.78
C TYR A 121 10.68 21.01 -5.85
N THR A 122 10.71 20.07 -4.90
CA THR A 122 11.64 18.93 -4.98
C THR A 122 11.16 17.91 -6.03
N PRO A 123 12.05 17.35 -6.87
CA PRO A 123 11.66 16.44 -7.93
C PRO A 123 11.09 15.12 -7.40
N ASN A 124 10.05 14.61 -8.08
CA ASN A 124 9.37 13.37 -7.72
C ASN A 124 10.01 12.12 -8.32
N TRP A 125 11.03 12.28 -9.17
CA TRP A 125 11.64 11.20 -9.95
C TRP A 125 13.15 11.15 -9.71
N THR A 126 13.76 9.98 -9.94
CA THR A 126 15.22 9.81 -9.96
C THR A 126 15.87 10.58 -11.10
N THR A 127 17.12 10.98 -10.88
CA THR A 127 17.96 11.54 -11.94
C THR A 127 18.48 10.43 -12.85
N GLU A 128 18.75 9.25 -12.27
CA GLU A 128 19.17 8.05 -12.99
C GLU A 128 18.05 7.50 -13.87
N LEU A 129 18.45 7.02 -15.06
CA LEU A 129 17.61 6.36 -16.04
C LEU A 129 17.80 4.85 -15.92
N PHE A 130 16.73 4.10 -16.12
CA PHE A 130 16.71 2.65 -16.02
C PHE A 130 16.03 2.05 -17.24
N LYS A 131 16.39 0.82 -17.57
CA LYS A 131 15.82 0.10 -18.71
C LYS A 131 14.97 -1.06 -18.22
N ILE A 132 13.82 -1.26 -18.84
CA ILE A 132 12.94 -2.40 -18.51
C ILE A 132 13.51 -3.68 -19.13
N THR A 133 13.94 -4.62 -18.29
CA THR A 133 14.43 -5.93 -18.72
C THR A 133 13.29 -6.92 -18.96
N ALA A 134 12.26 -6.91 -18.11
CA ALA A 134 11.13 -7.83 -18.23
C ALA A 134 9.85 -7.23 -17.66
N VAL A 135 8.71 -7.54 -18.29
CA VAL A 135 7.38 -7.21 -17.78
C VAL A 135 6.71 -8.50 -17.32
N LYS A 136 6.48 -8.61 -16.01
CA LYS A 136 5.80 -9.75 -15.39
C LYS A 136 4.29 -9.51 -15.37
N ILE A 137 3.55 -10.44 -15.94
CA ILE A 137 2.08 -10.43 -15.94
C ILE A 137 1.59 -10.98 -14.59
N THR A 138 1.90 -10.26 -13.52
CA THR A 138 1.33 -10.47 -12.19
C THR A 138 0.05 -9.65 -12.03
N ASN A 139 -0.71 -9.85 -10.95
CA ASN A 139 -1.83 -8.97 -10.61
C ASN A 139 -1.47 -8.14 -9.37
N PRO A 140 -1.11 -6.85 -9.52
CA PRO A 140 -1.01 -6.07 -10.77
C PRO A 140 0.30 -6.30 -11.54
N ILE A 141 0.41 -5.78 -12.78
CA ILE A 141 1.58 -5.95 -13.65
C ILE A 141 2.80 -5.31 -13.02
N THR A 142 3.92 -6.04 -12.98
CA THR A 142 5.19 -5.54 -12.42
C THR A 142 6.31 -5.59 -13.46
N CYS A 143 7.26 -4.67 -13.36
CA CYS A 143 8.41 -4.57 -14.26
C CYS A 143 9.72 -4.82 -13.49
N LEU A 144 10.65 -5.52 -14.12
CA LEU A 144 12.03 -5.65 -13.67
C LEU A 144 12.90 -4.66 -14.44
N LEU A 145 13.83 -4.05 -13.73
CA LEU A 145 14.69 -2.99 -14.25
C LEU A 145 16.16 -3.38 -14.20
N GLU A 146 16.93 -2.85 -15.14
CA GLU A 146 18.39 -2.79 -15.13
C GLU A 146 18.85 -1.34 -15.23
N ASP A 147 20.00 -1.04 -14.63
CA ASP A 147 20.69 0.22 -14.83
C ASP A 147 21.25 0.32 -16.27
N MET A 148 21.58 1.54 -16.72
CA MET A 148 22.22 1.77 -18.02
C MET A 148 23.58 1.08 -18.18
N ARG A 149 24.17 0.63 -17.06
CA ARG A 149 25.40 -0.18 -17.02
C ARG A 149 25.14 -1.71 -17.07
N GLY A 150 23.88 -2.13 -17.24
CA GLY A 150 23.48 -3.54 -17.31
C GLY A 150 23.40 -4.26 -15.96
N GLN A 151 23.41 -3.54 -14.83
CA GLN A 151 23.25 -4.14 -13.51
C GLN A 151 21.75 -4.24 -13.14
N PRO A 152 21.23 -5.42 -12.78
CA PRO A 152 19.82 -5.56 -12.41
C PRO A 152 19.53 -4.84 -11.09
N ILE A 153 18.37 -4.20 -11.02
CA ILE A 153 17.88 -3.57 -9.79
C ILE A 153 17.07 -4.60 -9.01
N GLN A 154 17.31 -4.66 -7.70
CA GLN A 154 16.56 -5.54 -6.82
C GLN A 154 15.12 -5.04 -6.68
N GLY A 155 14.15 -5.94 -6.86
CA GLY A 155 12.73 -5.64 -6.72
C GLY A 155 11.96 -5.73 -8.04
N ALA A 156 10.63 -5.61 -7.94
CA ALA A 156 9.74 -5.52 -9.08
C ALA A 156 8.86 -4.30 -8.88
N PHE A 157 8.77 -3.45 -9.91
CA PHE A 157 8.18 -2.12 -9.81
C PHE A 157 6.82 -2.06 -10.49
N TYR A 158 5.90 -1.32 -9.90
CA TYR A 158 4.61 -1.05 -10.51
C TYR A 158 4.71 0.02 -11.59
N ALA A 159 3.74 0.07 -12.48
CA ALA A 159 3.75 1.04 -13.57
C ALA A 159 3.58 2.49 -13.08
N GLU A 160 3.07 2.69 -11.86
CA GLU A 160 2.90 3.99 -11.20
C GLU A 160 4.20 4.47 -10.53
N GLU A 161 5.16 3.56 -10.34
CA GLU A 161 6.46 3.85 -9.75
C GLU A 161 7.52 4.17 -10.82
N LEU A 162 7.17 4.06 -12.11
CA LEU A 162 8.01 4.24 -13.31
C LEU A 162 7.53 5.40 -14.19
#